data_AF-A0A1I1EIA5-F1
#
_entry.id   AF-A0A1I1EIA5-F1
#
_cell.length_a   1.000
_cell.length_b   1.000
_cell.length_c   1.000
_cell.angle_alpha   90.00
_cell.angle_beta   90.00
_cell.angle_gamma   90.00
#
_symmetry.space_group_name_H-M   'P 1'
#
loop_
_entity.id
_entity.type
_entity.pdbx_description
1 polymer ?
#
loop_
_entity_poly.entity_id
_entity_poly.type
_entity_poly.pdbx_seq_one_letter_code
_entity_poly.pdbx_strand_id
1 'polypeptide(L)'
;MSFTDTFDTYDTSFWYTADFSIANKWQWTAWEADYVREHGGEISLSFDTTVSTDKKHVKPYTGSEIQSRDYFGYGYYEVDMKASGESGVVSSFFLFNNTFWSADHHNEIDFEFLGGDTTVVNINYYYDDMRMGAENGPVQIDLGYDAA
;
A
#
# COMPACT_ATOMS: atom_id res chain seq x y z
N MET A 1 22.28 -1.49 0.23
CA MET A 1 21.84 -0.51 -0.77
C MET A 1 20.89 0.43 -0.06
N SER A 2 20.95 1.73 -0.34
CA SER A 2 20.07 2.75 0.23
C SER A 2 19.60 3.65 -0.90
N PHE A 3 18.39 4.19 -0.80
CA PHE A 3 17.87 5.17 -1.75
C PHE A 3 17.06 6.23 -1.00
N THR A 4 16.81 7.34 -1.68
CA THR A 4 15.87 8.38 -1.27
C THR A 4 15.13 8.80 -2.52
N ASP A 5 13.80 8.88 -2.43
CA ASP A 5 12.98 9.42 -3.49
C ASP A 5 12.13 10.55 -2.92
N THR A 6 12.08 11.66 -3.67
CA THR A 6 11.32 12.86 -3.31
C THR A 6 10.11 13.04 -4.22
N PHE A 7 9.93 12.16 -5.21
CA PHE A 7 8.89 12.26 -6.24
C PHE A 7 8.91 13.59 -7.03
N ASP A 8 10.06 14.28 -7.10
CA ASP A 8 10.30 15.39 -8.06
C ASP A 8 10.09 14.93 -9.50
N THR A 9 10.46 13.66 -9.77
CA THR A 9 10.16 12.93 -11.00
C THR A 9 9.76 11.51 -10.64
N TYR A 10 8.71 10.98 -11.25
CA TYR A 10 8.34 9.58 -11.06
C TYR A 10 9.21 8.66 -11.93
N ASP A 11 10.23 8.07 -11.32
CA ASP A 11 11.15 7.16 -12.01
C ASP A 11 10.52 5.78 -12.20
N THR A 12 9.90 5.57 -13.37
CA THR A 12 9.28 4.28 -13.74
C THR A 12 10.27 3.14 -13.97
N SER A 13 11.59 3.43 -13.99
CA SER A 13 12.63 2.40 -13.95
C SER A 13 12.86 1.84 -12.55
N PHE A 14 12.44 2.57 -11.51
CA PHE A 14 12.48 2.15 -10.11
C PHE A 14 11.09 1.74 -9.60
N TRP A 15 10.06 2.55 -9.87
CA TRP A 15 8.69 2.28 -9.46
C TRP A 15 7.89 1.56 -10.55
N TYR A 16 7.04 0.64 -10.13
CA TYR A 16 6.00 0.02 -10.94
C TYR A 16 4.63 0.53 -10.46
N THR A 17 3.82 1.00 -11.40
CA THR A 17 2.43 1.37 -11.17
C THR A 17 1.51 0.18 -11.42
N ALA A 18 0.67 -0.15 -10.45
CA ALA A 18 -0.31 -1.23 -10.59
C ALA A 18 -1.41 -0.86 -11.60
N ASP A 19 -1.70 -1.79 -12.50
CA ASP A 19 -2.77 -1.68 -13.51
C ASP A 19 -3.39 -3.07 -13.76
N PHE A 20 -4.11 -3.57 -12.75
CA PHE A 20 -4.65 -4.93 -12.77
C PHE A 20 -5.84 -5.11 -11.82
N SER A 21 -6.39 -6.32 -11.79
CA SER A 21 -7.37 -6.76 -10.80
C SER A 21 -7.09 -8.21 -10.42
N ILE A 22 -7.46 -8.60 -9.20
CA ILE A 22 -7.26 -9.95 -8.68
C ILE A 22 -8.58 -10.67 -8.42
N ALA A 23 -8.60 -11.99 -8.62
CA ALA A 23 -9.81 -12.81 -8.57
C ALA A 23 -10.42 -12.99 -7.17
N ASN A 24 -9.69 -12.64 -6.11
CA ASN A 24 -10.16 -12.85 -4.74
C ASN A 24 -11.40 -11.99 -4.43
N LYS A 25 -12.08 -12.30 -3.32
CA LYS A 25 -13.31 -11.59 -2.91
C LYS A 25 -13.13 -10.71 -1.68
N TRP A 26 -11.98 -10.77 -1.03
CA TRP A 26 -11.66 -9.94 0.13
C TRP A 26 -11.06 -8.60 -0.28
N GLN A 27 -10.37 -8.52 -1.43
CA GLN A 27 -9.98 -7.25 -2.01
C GLN A 27 -11.11 -6.76 -2.92
N TRP A 28 -11.68 -5.62 -2.61
CA TRP A 28 -12.80 -5.02 -3.37
C TRP A 28 -12.36 -4.01 -4.41
N THR A 29 -11.05 -3.85 -4.57
CA THR A 29 -10.41 -2.82 -5.39
C THR A 29 -9.82 -3.43 -6.66
N ALA A 30 -10.03 -2.76 -7.79
CA ALA A 30 -9.16 -2.87 -8.97
C ALA A 30 -8.17 -1.70 -8.95
N TRP A 31 -6.99 -1.90 -9.53
CA TRP A 31 -5.96 -0.87 -9.61
C TRP A 31 -5.86 -0.34 -11.03
N GLU A 32 -5.82 0.97 -11.16
CA GLU A 32 -5.71 1.70 -12.42
C GLU A 32 -4.50 2.63 -12.37
N ALA A 33 -3.69 2.63 -13.41
CA ALA A 33 -2.54 3.53 -13.48
C ALA A 33 -2.94 5.01 -13.43
N ASP A 34 -4.10 5.37 -13.99
CA ASP A 34 -4.63 6.74 -14.01
C ASP A 34 -5.04 7.27 -12.61
N TYR A 35 -5.07 6.40 -11.60
CA TYR A 35 -5.34 6.77 -10.20
C TYR A 35 -4.07 7.13 -9.44
N VAL A 36 -2.90 6.96 -10.06
CA VAL A 36 -1.62 7.48 -9.59
C VAL A 36 -1.36 8.81 -10.28
N ARG A 37 -1.23 9.89 -9.51
CA ARG A 37 -0.98 11.23 -10.05
C ARG A 37 0.30 11.81 -9.51
N GLU A 38 1.15 12.24 -10.44
CA GLU A 38 2.42 12.87 -10.12
C GLU A 38 2.22 14.38 -9.94
N HIS A 39 2.78 14.91 -8.87
CA HIS A 39 2.77 16.33 -8.58
C HIS A 39 4.17 16.74 -8.14
N GLY A 40 5.07 17.07 -9.07
CA GLY A 40 6.52 17.28 -8.84
C GLY A 40 6.90 17.66 -7.40
N GLY A 41 7.33 16.63 -6.64
CA GLY A 41 7.58 16.67 -5.20
C GLY A 41 6.69 15.74 -4.35
N GLU A 42 5.63 15.17 -4.92
CA GLU A 42 4.74 14.19 -4.28
C GLU A 42 4.04 13.30 -5.31
N ILE A 43 3.51 12.18 -4.84
CA ILE A 43 2.65 11.29 -5.61
C ILE A 43 1.32 11.11 -4.87
N SER A 44 0.22 11.28 -5.60
CA SER A 44 -1.14 11.10 -5.07
C SER A 44 -1.70 9.76 -5.52
N LEU A 45 -2.09 8.95 -4.54
CA LEU A 45 -2.82 7.70 -4.74
C LEU A 45 -4.31 7.94 -4.50
N SER A 46 -5.11 7.88 -5.57
CA SER A 46 -6.56 8.09 -5.51
C SER A 46 -7.33 6.78 -5.33
N PHE A 47 -8.54 6.88 -4.78
CA PHE A 47 -9.50 5.80 -4.65
C PHE A 47 -10.93 6.36 -4.78
N ASP A 48 -11.82 5.64 -5.46
CA ASP A 48 -13.25 5.97 -5.52
C ASP A 48 -14.15 4.75 -5.83
N THR A 49 -15.44 5.01 -6.03
CA THR A 49 -16.47 4.01 -6.35
C THR A 49 -16.64 3.76 -7.85
N THR A 50 -15.70 4.18 -8.68
CA THR A 50 -15.72 3.89 -10.11
C THR A 50 -15.53 2.40 -10.30
N VAL A 51 -16.38 1.79 -11.12
CA VAL A 51 -16.23 0.39 -11.50
C VAL A 51 -15.35 0.33 -12.74
N SER A 52 -14.14 -0.20 -12.57
CA SER A 52 -13.30 -0.55 -13.70
C SER A 52 -13.89 -1.75 -14.45
N THR A 53 -14.10 -1.59 -15.76
CA THR A 53 -14.80 -2.58 -16.62
C THR A 53 -13.89 -3.25 -17.65
N ASP A 54 -12.68 -2.72 -17.84
CA ASP A 54 -11.64 -3.24 -18.73
C ASP A 54 -10.69 -4.24 -18.05
N LYS A 55 -10.74 -4.33 -16.71
CA LYS A 55 -9.92 -5.26 -15.93
C LYS A 55 -10.49 -6.68 -15.94
N LYS A 56 -9.60 -7.67 -15.81
CA LYS A 56 -9.92 -9.11 -15.86
C LYS A 56 -11.01 -9.53 -14.86
N HIS A 57 -11.04 -8.90 -13.69
CA HIS A 57 -12.00 -9.14 -12.63
C HIS A 57 -12.67 -7.81 -12.27
N VAL A 58 -13.98 -7.70 -12.49
CA VAL A 58 -14.75 -6.50 -12.15
C VAL A 58 -14.78 -6.32 -10.63
N LYS A 59 -14.46 -5.11 -10.18
CA LYS A 59 -14.41 -4.71 -8.77
C LYS A 59 -15.30 -3.50 -8.54
N PRO A 60 -15.97 -3.41 -7.38
CA PRO A 60 -16.87 -2.29 -7.07
C PRO A 60 -16.15 -0.97 -6.80
N TYR A 61 -14.84 -0.99 -6.54
CA TYR A 61 -14.03 0.20 -6.30
C TYR A 61 -12.78 0.18 -7.16
N THR A 62 -12.26 1.38 -7.41
CA THR A 62 -11.00 1.60 -8.13
C THR A 62 -10.03 2.37 -7.25
N GLY A 63 -8.79 1.91 -7.18
CA GLY A 63 -7.74 2.51 -6.39
C GLY A 63 -6.41 2.52 -7.14
N SER A 64 -5.34 2.75 -6.39
CA SER A 64 -3.99 2.89 -6.92
C SER A 64 -2.96 2.27 -5.99
N GLU A 65 -1.85 1.85 -6.58
CA GLU A 65 -0.71 1.27 -5.88
C GLU A 65 0.54 1.53 -6.73
N ILE A 66 1.62 1.89 -6.03
CA ILE A 66 2.98 1.88 -6.58
C ILE A 66 3.82 0.94 -5.73
N GLN A 67 4.77 0.26 -6.36
CA GLN A 67 5.72 -0.61 -5.67
C GLN A 67 7.11 -0.46 -6.29
N SER A 68 8.15 -0.64 -5.50
CA SER A 68 9.50 -0.71 -6.05
C SER A 68 9.66 -1.95 -6.92
N ARG A 69 10.49 -1.85 -7.95
CA ARG A 69 10.93 -3.00 -8.76
C ARG A 69 12.05 -3.78 -8.08
N ASP A 70 12.82 -3.10 -7.24
CA ASP A 70 13.88 -3.68 -6.45
C ASP A 70 13.35 -4.18 -5.09
N TYR A 71 14.09 -5.15 -4.51
CA TYR A 71 13.84 -5.68 -3.18
C TYR A 71 14.82 -5.11 -2.17
N PHE A 72 14.32 -4.86 -0.95
CA PHE A 72 15.10 -4.32 0.15
C PHE A 72 15.04 -5.26 1.36
N GLY A 73 16.18 -5.39 2.06
CA GLY A 73 16.33 -6.28 3.22
C GLY A 73 16.26 -5.52 4.54
N TYR A 74 17.10 -5.91 5.51
CA TYR A 74 17.19 -5.15 6.77
C TYR A 74 17.67 -3.72 6.54
N GLY A 75 17.02 -2.76 7.21
CA GLY A 75 17.33 -1.35 7.08
C GLY A 75 16.33 -0.48 7.82
N TYR A 76 16.49 0.84 7.62
CA TYR A 76 15.53 1.84 8.07
C TYR A 76 14.66 2.22 6.87
N TYR A 77 13.36 2.29 7.11
CA TYR A 77 12.35 2.64 6.12
C TYR A 77 11.58 3.83 6.66
N GLU A 78 11.51 4.89 5.87
CA GLU A 78 10.89 6.16 6.22
C GLU A 78 10.01 6.60 5.07
N VAL A 79 8.85 7.16 5.39
CA VAL A 79 7.91 7.75 4.43
C VAL A 79 7.35 9.04 5.02
N ASP A 80 7.30 10.09 4.22
CA ASP A 80 6.49 11.28 4.49
C ASP A 80 5.21 11.13 3.67
N MET A 81 4.08 10.92 4.35
CA MET A 81 2.80 10.68 3.69
C MET A 81 1.65 11.28 4.48
N LYS A 82 0.57 11.53 3.75
CA LYS A 82 -0.73 11.94 4.28
C LYS A 82 -1.76 10.87 3.96
N ALA A 83 -2.47 10.38 4.97
CA ALA A 83 -3.48 9.33 4.82
C ALA A 83 -4.83 9.90 4.36
N SER A 84 -5.69 9.03 3.83
CA SER A 84 -7.10 9.36 3.59
C SER A 84 -7.92 9.17 4.86
N GLY A 85 -8.70 10.18 5.25
CA GLY A 85 -9.67 10.10 6.36
C GLY A 85 -11.03 9.52 5.95
N GLU A 86 -11.12 8.82 4.82
CA GLU A 86 -12.38 8.20 4.36
C GLU A 86 -12.60 6.83 5.03
N SER A 87 -13.73 6.68 5.71
CA SER A 87 -14.06 5.44 6.41
C SER A 87 -14.16 4.25 5.45
N GLY A 88 -13.44 3.17 5.78
CA GLY A 88 -13.39 1.95 4.96
C GLY A 88 -12.29 1.95 3.90
N VAL A 89 -11.49 3.02 3.82
CA VAL A 89 -10.26 3.07 3.01
C VAL A 89 -9.04 2.83 3.91
N VAL A 90 -8.01 2.20 3.34
CA VAL A 90 -6.70 2.03 3.98
C VAL A 90 -5.68 2.81 3.14
N SER A 91 -4.90 3.66 3.80
CA SER A 91 -3.66 4.21 3.24
C SER A 91 -2.50 3.45 3.88
N SER A 92 -1.63 2.84 3.07
CA SER A 92 -0.57 1.97 3.58
C SER A 92 0.81 2.30 3.02
N PHE A 93 1.82 2.01 3.85
CA PHE A 93 3.21 1.86 3.47
C PHE A 93 3.67 0.51 3.99
N PHE A 94 4.19 -0.35 3.12
CA PHE A 94 4.47 -1.73 3.50
C PHE A 94 5.64 -2.32 2.71
N LEU A 95 6.24 -3.36 3.28
CA LEU A 95 7.23 -4.20 2.63
C LEU A 95 6.57 -5.55 2.38
N PHE A 96 6.68 -6.09 1.17
CA PHE A 96 6.02 -7.33 0.80
C PHE A 96 6.89 -8.18 -0.11
N ASN A 97 6.94 -9.47 0.18
CA ASN A 97 7.44 -10.47 -0.76
C ASN A 97 6.74 -11.82 -0.53
N ASN A 98 6.52 -12.59 -1.59
CA ASN A 98 5.95 -13.93 -1.52
C ASN A 98 6.39 -14.76 -2.74
N THR A 99 5.78 -15.93 -2.90
CA THR A 99 6.08 -16.87 -4.00
C THR A 99 5.84 -16.32 -5.40
N PHE A 100 4.92 -15.35 -5.58
CA PHE A 100 4.75 -14.67 -6.87
C PHE A 100 5.99 -13.85 -7.24
N TRP A 101 6.63 -13.28 -6.23
CA TRP A 101 7.83 -12.44 -6.32
C TRP A 101 9.12 -13.23 -6.01
N SER A 102 9.08 -14.55 -6.18
CA SER A 102 10.23 -15.47 -6.04
C SER A 102 10.80 -15.63 -4.63
N ALA A 103 10.11 -15.19 -3.58
CA ALA A 103 10.44 -15.60 -2.20
C ALA A 103 9.88 -16.99 -1.90
N ASP A 104 10.54 -17.72 -1.00
CA ASP A 104 10.08 -19.04 -0.55
C ASP A 104 8.74 -18.96 0.20
N HIS A 105 8.54 -17.88 0.96
CA HIS A 105 7.39 -17.66 1.85
C HIS A 105 6.93 -16.19 1.81
N HIS A 106 5.67 -15.96 2.20
CA HIS A 106 5.14 -14.62 2.43
C HIS A 106 5.77 -14.00 3.67
N ASN A 107 6.42 -12.85 3.46
CA ASN A 107 6.91 -11.98 4.50
C ASN A 107 6.43 -10.56 4.22
N GLU A 108 5.96 -9.88 5.26
CA GLU A 108 5.37 -8.55 5.13
C GLU A 108 5.51 -7.75 6.41
N ILE A 109 5.68 -6.43 6.27
CA ILE A 109 5.65 -5.46 7.38
C ILE A 109 4.74 -4.31 6.94
N ASP A 110 3.72 -4.03 7.72
CA ASP A 110 2.64 -3.11 7.39
C ASP A 110 2.65 -1.86 8.28
N PHE A 111 2.44 -0.70 7.67
CA PHE A 111 2.02 0.53 8.32
C PHE A 111 0.70 0.98 7.68
N GLU A 112 -0.41 0.81 8.40
CA GLU A 112 -1.76 1.00 7.87
C GLU A 112 -2.52 2.07 8.65
N PHE A 113 -2.94 3.11 7.93
CA PHE A 113 -3.86 4.13 8.44
C PHE A 113 -5.27 3.76 7.98
N LEU A 114 -6.14 3.47 8.93
CA LEU A 114 -7.54 3.17 8.65
C LEU A 114 -8.30 4.49 8.62
N GLY A 115 -8.91 4.84 7.49
CA GLY A 115 -9.53 6.16 7.33
C GLY A 115 -10.71 6.45 8.28
N GLY A 116 -11.20 5.45 9.02
CA GLY A 116 -12.17 5.68 10.10
C GLY A 116 -11.59 6.35 11.35
N ASP A 117 -10.27 6.25 11.57
CA ASP A 117 -9.53 6.92 12.64
C ASP A 117 -8.05 7.04 12.26
N THR A 118 -7.68 8.19 11.71
CA THR A 118 -6.32 8.53 11.27
C THR A 118 -5.46 9.12 12.40
N THR A 119 -5.91 9.08 13.65
CA THR A 119 -5.09 9.39 14.82
C THR A 119 -4.27 8.18 15.31
N VAL A 120 -4.49 7.01 14.70
CA VAL A 120 -3.86 5.74 15.03
C VAL A 120 -3.24 5.13 13.78
N VAL A 121 -2.01 4.63 13.89
CA VAL A 121 -1.41 3.74 12.89
C VAL A 121 -1.47 2.29 13.36
N ASN A 122 -1.83 1.38 12.45
CA ASN A 122 -1.88 -0.06 12.70
C ASN A 122 -0.62 -0.69 12.11
N ILE A 123 0.13 -1.40 12.95
CA ILE A 123 1.35 -2.10 12.56
C ILE A 123 1.09 -3.59 12.58
N ASN A 124 1.33 -4.25 11.46
CA ASN A 124 1.19 -5.69 11.31
C ASN A 124 2.42 -6.28 10.61
N TYR A 125 2.59 -7.60 10.71
CA TYR A 125 3.63 -8.29 9.97
C TYR A 125 3.28 -9.76 9.75
N TYR A 126 3.77 -10.29 8.62
CA TYR A 126 3.78 -11.71 8.30
C TYR A 126 5.22 -12.19 8.28
N TYR A 127 5.45 -13.36 8.88
CA TYR A 127 6.72 -14.05 8.81
C TYR A 127 6.46 -15.51 8.48
N ASP A 128 7.09 -16.02 7.43
CA ASP A 128 6.97 -17.43 7.04
C ASP A 128 5.51 -17.88 6.82
N ASP A 129 4.74 -17.11 6.05
CA ASP A 129 3.29 -17.28 5.82
C ASP A 129 2.40 -17.13 7.06
N MET A 130 2.98 -16.91 8.24
CA MET A 130 2.24 -16.73 9.49
C MET A 130 1.95 -15.26 9.74
N ARG A 131 0.66 -14.95 9.90
CA ARG A 131 0.24 -13.64 10.41
C ARG A 131 0.62 -13.53 11.88
N MET A 132 1.60 -12.71 12.20
CA MET A 132 2.13 -12.62 13.56
C MET A 132 1.23 -11.77 14.47
N GLY A 133 0.44 -10.85 13.91
CA GLY A 133 -0.62 -10.11 14.60
C GLY A 133 -1.94 -10.90 14.81
N ALA A 134 -1.98 -12.21 14.54
CA ALA A 134 -3.25 -12.96 14.54
C ALA A 134 -3.88 -13.19 15.93
N GLU A 135 -3.08 -13.24 17.00
CA GLU A 135 -3.61 -13.50 18.36
C GLU A 135 -4.17 -12.24 19.04
N ASN A 136 -3.58 -11.07 18.78
CA ASN A 136 -3.94 -9.80 19.46
C ASN A 136 -4.35 -8.68 18.51
N GLY A 137 -4.43 -8.94 17.20
CA GLY A 137 -4.60 -7.92 16.18
C GLY A 137 -3.30 -7.19 15.83
N PRO A 138 -3.36 -6.22 14.89
CA PRO A 138 -2.25 -5.31 14.66
C PRO A 138 -1.92 -4.51 15.92
N VAL A 139 -0.65 -4.13 16.08
CA VAL A 139 -0.24 -3.19 17.12
C VAL A 139 -0.76 -1.80 16.74
N GLN A 140 -1.53 -1.18 17.62
CA GLN A 140 -2.09 0.15 17.40
C GLN A 140 -1.26 1.20 18.14
N ILE A 141 -0.82 2.23 17.43
CA ILE A 141 0.00 3.31 17.97
C ILE A 141 -0.77 4.62 17.82
N ASP A 142 -1.06 5.27 18.95
CA ASP A 142 -1.60 6.64 19.01
C ASP A 142 -0.51 7.62 18.54
N LEU A 143 -0.83 8.39 17.50
CA LEU A 143 0.09 9.34 16.86
C LEU A 143 0.14 10.67 17.62
N GLY A 144 -0.90 11.01 18.38
CA GLY A 144 -1.08 12.32 18.99
C GLY A 144 -1.44 13.44 18.01
N TYR A 145 -1.71 13.11 16.75
CA TYR A 145 -2.17 14.02 15.69
C TYR A 145 -3.03 13.26 14.67
N ASP A 146 -3.76 14.00 13.82
CA ASP A 146 -4.52 13.43 12.71
C ASP A 146 -3.65 13.34 11.45
N ALA A 147 -3.47 12.13 10.90
CA ALA A 147 -2.67 11.88 9.72
C ALA A 147 -3.35 12.22 8.38
N ALA A 148 -4.61 12.70 8.41
CA ALA A 148 -5.41 13.10 7.24
C ALA A 148 -5.52 14.62 7.01
#